data_AF-A0A7K3GWS5-F1
#
_entry.id   AF-A0A7K3GWS5-F1
#
_cell.length_a   1.000
_cell.length_b   1.000
_cell.length_c   1.000
_cell.angle_alpha   90.00
_cell.angle_beta   90.00
_cell.angle_gamma   90.00
#
_symmetry.space_group_name_H-M   'P 1'
#
loop_
_entity.id
_entity.type
_entity.pdbx_description
1 polymer ?
#
loop_
_entity_poly.entity_id
_entity_poly.type
_entity_poly.pdbx_seq_one_letter_code
_entity_poly.pdbx_strand_id
1 'polypeptide(L)' 'HQDAVVAQEALRALGVAAHAAGESAFTWGLLHGRERAGAEARQRELPEVWGAASDPALRAPLEH' A
#
# COMPACT_ATOMS: atom_id res chain seq x y z
N HIS A 1 -0.18 -5.14 4.30
CA HIS A 1 0.95 -4.47 3.61
C HIS A 1 1.21 -5.08 2.23
N GLN A 2 1.16 -6.41 2.09
CA GLN A 2 1.28 -7.14 0.80
C GLN A 2 0.33 -6.62 -0.29
N ASP A 3 -0.95 -6.36 0.03
CA ASP A 3 -1.94 -5.94 -0.98
C ASP A 3 -1.63 -4.58 -1.64
N ALA A 4 -0.99 -3.65 -0.91
CA ALA A 4 -0.66 -2.34 -1.43
C ALA A 4 0.52 -2.37 -2.44
N VAL A 5 1.48 -3.27 -2.22
CA VAL A 5 2.63 -3.45 -3.14
C VAL A 5 2.15 -4.05 -4.46
N VAL A 6 1.27 -5.05 -4.40
CA VAL A 6 0.68 -5.71 -5.58
C VAL A 6 -0.17 -4.72 -6.40
N ALA A 7 -0.99 -3.89 -5.75
CA ALA A 7 -1.79 -2.88 -6.43
C ALA A 7 -0.92 -1.83 -7.15
N GLN A 8 0.19 -1.42 -6.52
CA GLN A 8 1.08 -0.40 -7.06
C GLN A 8 1.86 -0.88 -8.30
N GLU A 9 2.30 -2.15 -8.31
CA GLU A 9 2.90 -2.78 -9.49
C GLU A 9 1.90 -2.93 -10.64
N ALA A 10 0.68 -3.38 -10.35
CA ALA A 10 -0.37 -3.53 -11.36
C ALA A 10 -0.70 -2.19 -12.05
N LEU A 11 -0.82 -1.11 -11.27
CA LEU A 11 -1.08 0.23 -11.81
C LEU A 11 0.06 0.77 -12.66
N ARG A 12 1.31 0.48 -12.29
CA ARG A 12 2.49 0.85 -13.09
C ARG A 12 2.48 0.12 -14.44
N ALA A 13 2.16 -1.17 -14.44
CA ALA A 13 2.08 -1.97 -15.67
C ALA A 13 0.98 -1.47 -16.62
N LEU A 14 -0.20 -1.11 -16.07
CA LEU A 14 -1.30 -0.55 -16.86
C LEU A 14 -0.95 0.83 -17.44
N GLY A 15 -0.25 1.68 -16.70
CA GLY A 15 0.22 2.98 -17.19
C GLY A 15 1.20 2.88 -18.36
N VAL A 16 2.14 1.93 -18.30
CA VAL A 16 3.08 1.65 -19.40
C VAL A 16 2.35 1.12 -20.64
N ALA A 17 1.40 0.20 -20.46
CA ALA A 17 0.61 -0.37 -21.56
C ALA A 17 -0.26 0.68 -22.27
N ALA A 18 -0.93 1.56 -21.52
CA ALA A 18 -1.75 2.62 -22.09
C ALA A 18 -0.94 3.65 -22.89
N HIS A 19 0.25 4.02 -22.39
CA HIS A 19 1.17 4.91 -23.11
C HIS A 19 1.66 4.28 -24.41
N ALA A 20 1.99 2.97 -24.40
CA ALA A 20 2.40 2.24 -25.60
C ALA A 20 1.27 2.08 -26.63
N ALA A 21 0.00 2.09 -26.18
CA ALA A 21 -1.18 2.02 -27.05
C ALA A 21 -1.59 3.38 -27.65
N GLY A 22 -0.91 4.48 -27.31
CA GLY A 22 -1.27 5.82 -27.76
C GLY A 22 -2.51 6.40 -27.08
N GLU A 23 -3.00 5.75 -26.02
CA GLU A 23 -4.12 6.22 -25.20
C GLU A 23 -3.62 7.17 -24.09
N SER A 24 -4.52 7.99 -23.56
CA SER A 24 -4.17 8.96 -22.51
C SER A 24 -3.75 8.27 -21.21
N ALA A 25 -2.46 8.33 -20.89
CA ALA A 25 -1.90 7.82 -19.63
C ALA A 25 -2.32 8.63 -18.39
N PHE A 26 -3.06 9.74 -18.55
CA PHE A 26 -3.44 10.65 -17.49
C PHE A 26 -4.25 9.98 -16.37
N THR A 27 -5.27 9.20 -16.73
CA THR A 27 -6.12 8.49 -15.75
C THR A 27 -5.32 7.48 -14.94
N TRP A 28 -4.38 6.79 -15.58
CA TRP A 28 -3.49 5.83 -14.91
C TRP A 28 -2.50 6.52 -13.97
N GLY A 29 -1.97 7.69 -14.38
CA GLY A 29 -1.15 8.53 -13.51
C GLY A 29 -1.89 9.01 -12.26
N LEU A 30 -3.16 9.42 -12.40
CA LEU A 30 -3.99 9.85 -11.28
C LEU A 30 -4.30 8.71 -10.30
N LEU A 31 -4.62 7.52 -10.82
CA LEU A 31 -4.89 6.33 -10.01
C LEU A 31 -3.63 5.86 -9.27
N HIS A 32 -2.49 5.85 -9.95
CA HIS A 32 -1.20 5.55 -9.34
C HIS A 32 -0.85 6.53 -8.20
N GLY A 33 -1.06 7.83 -8.41
CA GLY A 33 -0.85 8.85 -7.38
C GLY A 33 -1.73 8.67 -6.15
N ARG A 34 -3.00 8.28 -6.32
CA ARG A 34 -3.92 8.00 -5.20
C ARG A 34 -3.49 6.79 -4.39
N GLU A 35 -3.12 5.69 -5.05
CA GLU A 35 -2.67 4.48 -4.34
C GLU A 35 -1.37 4.73 -3.57
N ARG A 36 -0.42 5.49 -4.15
CA ARG A 36 0.80 5.95 -3.48
C ARG A 36 0.48 6.72 -2.20
N ALA A 37 -0.42 7.71 -2.27
CA ALA A 37 -0.81 8.50 -1.12
C ALA A 37 -1.50 7.66 -0.02
N GLY A 38 -2.34 6.71 -0.43
CA GLY A 38 -2.98 5.76 0.51
C GLY A 38 -1.98 4.80 1.16
N ALA A 39 -0.98 4.33 0.42
CA ALA A 39 0.10 3.50 0.96
C ALA A 39 0.96 4.28 1.96
N GLU A 40 1.31 5.53 1.64
CA GLU A 40 2.07 6.42 2.54
C GLU A 40 1.30 6.75 3.82
N ALA A 41 -0.02 6.94 3.75
CA ALA A 41 -0.87 7.14 4.93
C ALA A 41 -0.87 5.91 5.85
N ARG A 42 -1.09 4.71 5.30
CA ARG A 42 -1.06 3.46 6.08
C ARG A 42 0.34 3.14 6.65
N GLN A 43 1.41 3.51 5.95
CA GLN A 43 2.77 3.38 6.48
C GLN A 43 3.00 4.26 7.71
N ARG A 44 2.40 5.46 7.75
CA ARG A 44 2.49 6.36 8.91
C ARG A 44 1.74 5.84 10.12
N GLU A 45 0.65 5.09 9.92
CA GLU A 45 -0.14 4.47 10.99
C GLU A 45 0.51 3.18 11.54
N LEU A 46 1.38 2.55 10.76
CA LEU A 46 1.98 1.25 11.08
C LEU A 46 2.74 1.20 12.42
N PRO A 47 3.55 2.19 12.82
CA PRO A 47 4.27 2.16 14.09
C PRO A 47 3.34 2.15 15.30
N GLU A 48 2.25 2.91 15.24
CA GLU A 48 1.26 2.99 16.33
C GLU A 48 0.51 1.65 16.47
N VAL A 49 0.00 1.14 15.35
CA VAL A 49 -0.70 -0.15 15.32
C VAL A 49 0.21 -1.29 15.74
N TRP A 50 1.48 -1.27 15.32
CA TRP A 50 2.46 -2.26 15.74
C TRP A 50 2.77 -2.15 17.24
N GLY A 51 2.90 -0.95 17.79
CA GLY A 51 3.09 -0.73 19.22
C GLY A 51 1.95 -1.36 20.04
N ALA A 52 0.70 -1.11 19.65
CA ALA A 52 -0.46 -1.70 20.29
C ALA A 52 -0.52 -3.24 20.13
N ALA A 53 -0.26 -3.75 18.94
CA ALA A 53 -0.33 -5.19 18.65
C ALA A 53 0.83 -5.99 19.24
N SER A 54 1.96 -5.34 19.55
CA SER A 54 3.15 -5.98 20.11
C SER A 54 3.27 -5.84 21.63
N ASP A 55 2.23 -5.28 22.29
CA ASP A 55 2.19 -5.10 23.74
C ASP A 55 2.52 -6.42 24.47
N PRO A 56 3.55 -6.45 25.33
CA PRO A 56 3.92 -7.62 26.12
C PRO A 56 2.76 -8.17 26.97
N ALA A 57 1.82 -7.33 27.41
CA ALA A 57 0.65 -7.74 28.16
C ALA A 57 -0.28 -8.65 27.34
N LEU A 58 -0.29 -8.50 26.00
CA LEU A 58 -1.03 -9.39 25.09
C LEU A 58 -0.37 -10.76 24.95
N ARG A 59 0.92 -10.88 25.28
CA ARG A 59 1.70 -12.14 25.21
C ARG A 59 1.76 -12.89 26.54
N ALA A 60 1.52 -12.21 27.67
CA ALA A 60 1.54 -12.81 29.00
C ALA A 60 0.69 -14.10 29.17
N PRO A 61 -0.48 -14.27 28.51
CA PRO A 61 -1.25 -15.51 28.59
C PRO A 61 -0.67 -16.70 27.80
N LEU A 62 0.35 -16.48 26.96
CA LEU A 62 0.95 -17.51 26.10
C LEU A 62 2.21 -18.14 26.71
N GLU A 63 2.67 -17.65 27.86
CA GLU A 63 3.91 -18.11 28.54
C GLU A 63 3.66 -19.18 29.63
N HIS A 64 2.43 -19.70 29.74
CA HIS A 64 2.02 -20.83 30.60
C HIS A 64 1.68 -22.07 29.78
#